data_AF-A0A534KFM0-F1
#
_entry.id   AF-A0A534KFM0-F1
#
_cell.length_a   1.000
_cell.length_b   1.000
_cell.length_c   1.000
_cell.angle_alpha   90.00
_cell.angle_beta   90.00
_cell.angle_gamma   90.00
#
_symmetry.space_group_name_H-M   'P 1'
#
loop_
_entity.id
_entity.type
_entity.pdbx_description
1 polymer ?
#
loop_
_entity_poly.entity_id
_entity_poly.type
_entity_poly.pdbx_seq_one_letter_code
_entity_poly.pdbx_strand_id
1 'polypeptide(L)' 'MIPLPYELLLSAMLFCIGFYGVLARRNGIIVLMSIEIILNASILNFVAFSSYNHDASGQVFALLG' A
#
# COMPACT_ATOMS: atom_id res chain seq x y z
N MET A 1 20.32 -1.74 -5.53
CA MET A 1 18.97 -2.32 -5.56
C MET A 1 18.54 -2.53 -4.13
N ILE A 2 17.39 -1.98 -3.73
CA ILE A 2 16.84 -2.22 -2.39
C ILE A 2 16.25 -3.64 -2.40
N PRO A 3 16.54 -4.49 -1.42
CA PRO A 3 15.98 -5.84 -1.40
C PRO A 3 14.45 -5.82 -1.27
N LEU A 4 13.77 -6.63 -2.10
CA LEU A 4 12.31 -6.82 -2.11
C LEU A 4 11.68 -6.99 -0.70
N PRO A 5 12.29 -7.71 0.26
CA PRO A 5 11.72 -7.86 1.59
C PRO A 5 11.47 -6.54 2.33
N TYR A 6 12.26 -5.49 2.08
CA TYR A 6 12.07 -4.20 2.76
C TYR A 6 10.83 -3.47 2.25
N GLU A 7 10.58 -3.51 0.94
CA GLU A 7 9.40 -2.90 0.31
C GLU A 7 8.12 -3.65 0.70
N LEU A 8 8.22 -4.98 0.80
CA LEU A 8 7.14 -5.84 1.28
C LEU A 8 6.80 -5.56 2.75
N LEU A 9 7.83 -5.43 3.60
CA LEU A 9 7.63 -5.13 5.01
C LEU A 9 7.02 -3.74 5.19
N LEU A 10 7.48 -2.74 4.44
CA LEU A 10 6.95 -1.38 4.47
C LEU A 10 5.47 -1.33 4.07
N SER A 11 5.11 -1.94 2.93
CA SER A 11 3.73 -2.00 2.48
C SER A 11 2.83 -2.78 3.45
N ALA A 12 3.31 -3.90 4.01
CA ALA A 12 2.58 -4.64 5.03
C ALA A 12 2.35 -3.82 6.31
N MET A 13 3.37 -3.08 6.78
CA MET A 13 3.23 -2.21 7.96
C MET A 13 2.19 -1.11 7.71
N LEU A 14 2.24 -0.43 6.56
CA LEU A 14 1.27 0.60 6.20
C LEU A 14 -0.15 0.02 6.07
N PHE A 15 -0.30 -1.16 5.48
CA PHE A 15 -1.57 -1.86 5.38
C PHE A 15 -2.15 -2.17 6.75
N CYS A 16 -1.34 -2.70 7.68
CA CYS A 16 -1.78 -2.98 9.05
C CYS A 16 -2.17 -1.70 9.81
N ILE A 17 -1.45 -0.59 9.62
CA ILE A 17 -1.79 0.71 10.23
C ILE A 17 -3.15 1.20 9.72
N GLY A 18 -3.36 1.17 8.41
CA GLY A 18 -4.63 1.54 7.81
C GLY A 18 -5.76 0.62 8.27
N PHE A 19 -5.53 -0.70 8.29
CA PHE A 19 -6.50 -1.68 8.76
C PHE A 19 -6.90 -1.46 10.22
N TYR A 20 -5.93 -1.22 11.10
CA TYR A 20 -6.19 -0.84 12.49
C TYR A 20 -6.96 0.48 12.58
N GLY A 21 -6.63 1.47 11.74
CA GLY A 21 -7.34 2.75 11.64
C GLY A 21 -8.82 2.58 11.29
N VAL A 22 -9.16 1.68 10.37
CA VAL A 22 -10.55 1.36 10.01
C VAL A 22 -11.32 0.76 11.18
N LEU A 23 -10.71 -0.16 11.93
CA LEU A 23 -11.34 -0.85 13.06
C LEU A 23 -11.49 0.02 14.31
N ALA A 24 -10.49 0.86 14.60
CA ALA A 24 -10.40 1.59 15.87
C ALA A 24 -11.18 2.92 15.87
N ARG A 25 -11.54 3.45 14.70
CA ARG A 25 -12.04 4.83 14.57
C ARG A 25 -13.54 4.85 14.32
N ARG A 26 -14.25 5.63 15.14
CA ARG A 26 -15.71 5.89 14.97
C ARG A 26 -16.02 7.09 14.07
N ASN A 27 -15.01 7.91 13.76
CA ASN A 27 -15.18 9.06 12.88
C ASN A 27 -15.02 8.62 11.42
N GLY A 28 -16.08 8.78 10.63
CA GLY A 28 -16.10 8.40 9.21
C GLY A 28 -14.97 9.04 8.39
N ILE A 29 -14.55 10.26 8.70
CA ILE A 29 -13.43 10.91 8.00
C ILE A 29 -12.12 10.16 8.23
N ILE A 30 -11.86 9.73 9.47
CA ILE A 30 -10.64 8.99 9.81
C ILE A 30 -10.69 7.58 9.21
N VAL A 31 -11.87 6.97 9.14
CA VAL A 31 -12.06 5.69 8.45
C VAL A 31 -11.73 5.83 6.96
N LEU A 32 -12.23 6.88 6.28
CA LEU A 32 -11.88 7.16 4.88
C LEU A 32 -10.38 7.39 4.70
N MET A 33 -9.75 8.17 5.56
CA MET A 33 -8.29 8.38 5.53
C MET A 33 -7.53 7.06 5.73
N SER A 34 -8.04 6.17 6.57
CA SER A 34 -7.44 4.84 6.80
C SER A 34 -7.59 3.94 5.57
N ILE A 35 -8.71 4.03 4.85
CA ILE A 35 -8.94 3.32 3.58
C ILE A 35 -7.96 3.82 2.52
N GLU A 36 -7.75 5.13 2.38
CA GLU A 36 -6.75 5.70 1.47
C GLU A 36 -5.35 5.16 1.75
N ILE A 37 -4.98 5.01 3.03
CA ILE A 37 -3.70 4.42 3.44
C ILE A 37 -3.62 2.94 3.02
N ILE A 38 -4.69 2.16 3.22
CA ILE A 38 -4.74 0.74 2.80
C ILE A 38 -4.57 0.62 1.27
N LEU A 39 -5.25 1.48 0.51
CA LEU A 39 -5.17 1.49 -0.96
C LEU A 39 -3.75 1.83 -1.42
N ASN A 40 -3.14 2.88 -0.87
CA ASN A 40 -1.75 3.25 -1.18
C ASN A 40 -0.75 2.15 -0.80
N ALA A 41 -0.91 1.50 0.35
CA ALA A 41 -0.07 0.39 0.76
C ALA A 41 -0.16 -0.80 -0.21
N SER A 42 -1.36 -1.09 -0.72
CA SER A 42 -1.61 -2.16 -1.69
C SER A 42 -0.98 -1.85 -3.06
N ILE A 43 -1.08 -0.60 -3.51
CA ILE A 43 -0.42 -0.12 -4.74
C ILE A 43 1.10 -0.22 -4.60
N LEU A 44 1.67 0.21 -3.48
CA LEU A 44 3.11 0.11 -3.20
C LEU A 44 3.61 -1.34 -3.30
N ASN A 45 2.86 -2.29 -2.74
CA ASN A 45 3.18 -3.71 -2.83
C ASN A 45 3.21 -4.19 -4.30
N PHE A 46 2.22 -3.76 -5.10
CA PHE A 46 2.14 -4.09 -6.52
C PHE A 46 3.31 -3.50 -7.32
N VAL A 47 3.70 -2.25 -7.02
CA VAL A 47 4.86 -1.58 -7.63
C VAL A 47 6.16 -2.30 -7.27
N ALA A 48 6.33 -2.73 -6.02
CA ALA A 48 7.52 -3.47 -5.57
C ALA A 48 7.68 -4.79 -6.33
N PHE A 49 6.60 -5.57 -6.47
CA PHE A 49 6.62 -6.79 -7.28
C PHE A 49 6.88 -6.53 -8.76
N SER A 50 6.27 -5.49 -9.33
CA SER A 50 6.50 -5.10 -10.72
C SER A 50 7.96 -4.74 -10.96
N SER A 51 8.54 -3.93 -10.06
CA SER A 51 9.94 -3.53 -10.14
C SER A 51 10.91 -4.71 -9.99
N TYR A 52 10.58 -5.69 -9.14
CA TYR A 52 11.37 -6.92 -9.00
C TYR A 52 11.35 -7.79 -10.26
N ASN A 53 10.21 -7.83 -10.96
CA ASN A 53 10.07 -8.57 -12.22
C ASN A 53 10.56 -7.79 -13.45
N HIS A 54 11.12 -6.58 -13.27
CA HIS A 54 11.49 -5.66 -14.34
C HIS A 54 10.33 -5.33 -15.30
N ASP A 55 9.11 -5.31 -14.78
CA ASP A 55 7.90 -4.92 -15.49
C ASP A 55 7.43 -3.55 -15.00
N ALA A 56 6.75 -2.79 -15.86
CA ALA A 56 6.19 -1.48 -15.56
C ALA A 56 4.69 -1.54 -15.20
N SER A 57 4.06 -2.72 -15.25
CA SER A 57 2.63 -2.91 -14.96
C SER A 57 2.18 -2.34 -13.61
N GLY A 58 2.97 -2.52 -12.55
CA GLY A 58 2.66 -1.96 -11.22
C GLY A 58 2.77 -0.44 -11.16
N GLN A 59 3.68 0.16 -11.92
CA GLN A 59 3.79 1.62 -12.03
C GLN A 59 2.60 2.21 -12.80
N VAL A 60 2.14 1.52 -13.85
CA VAL A 60 0.93 1.89 -14.59
C VAL A 60 -0.30 1.80 -13.68
N PHE A 61 -0.40 0.73 -12.88
CA PHE A 61 -1.48 0.59 -11.90
C PHE A 61 -1.49 1.74 -10.87
N ALA A 62 -0.31 2.15 -10.39
CA ALA A 62 -0.17 3.24 -9.43
C ALA A 62 -0.58 4.62 -9.98
N LEU A 63 -0.52 4.83 -11.30
CA LEU A 63 -0.94 6.08 -11.93
C LEU A 63 -2.43 6.12 -12.26
N LEU A 64 -3.06 4.95 -12.40
CA LEU A 64 -4.47 4.82 -12.77
C LEU A 64 -5.40 4.73 -11.56
N GLY A 65 -4.91 4.21 -10.43
CA GLY A 65 -5.62 4.19 -9.15
C GLY A 65 -5.64 5.57 -8.49
#